data_AF-A0A9W8CVB0-F1
#
_entry.id   AF-A0A9W8CVB0-F1
#
_cell.length_a   1.000
_cell.length_b   1.000
_cell.length_c   1.000
_cell.angle_alpha   90.00
_cell.angle_beta   90.00
_cell.angle_gamma   90.00
#
_symmetry.space_group_name_H-M   'P 1'
#
loop_
_entity.id
_entity.type
_entity.pdbx_description
1 polymer ?
#
loop_
_entity_poly.entity_id
_entity_poly.type
_entity_poly.pdbx_seq_one_letter_code
_entity_poly.pdbx_strand_id
1 'polypeptide(L)'
;MGSNAEQAAGSAAAATTAPAADLATHRGTPLTRVSGRTWKQPKKPAHRSMMPKVLRRTYEQRMQQSREHKALKQAEQELRDEKAAAKAAHRERLVERRKKREEKVERERYETEMASRKRQRMKRKELRARVHAKH
;
A
#
# COMPACT_ATOMS: atom_id res chain seq x y z
N MET A 1 -25.94 -16.44 -32.59
CA MET A 1 -25.25 -17.51 -31.84
C MET A 1 -24.98 -16.94 -30.45
N GLY A 2 -26.00 -16.73 -29.61
CA GLY A 2 -26.61 -17.75 -28.76
C GLY A 2 -25.79 -17.85 -27.46
N SER A 3 -26.28 -17.67 -26.24
CA SER A 3 -27.64 -17.63 -25.71
C SER A 3 -27.57 -17.12 -24.26
N ASN A 4 -28.61 -16.40 -23.83
CA ASN A 4 -29.25 -16.37 -22.49
C ASN A 4 -28.40 -16.47 -21.21
N ALA A 5 -28.44 -15.51 -20.28
CA ALA A 5 -29.61 -15.12 -19.47
C ALA A 5 -30.28 -16.34 -18.81
N GLU A 6 -29.69 -16.79 -17.70
CA GLU A 6 -30.21 -17.87 -16.85
C GLU A 6 -29.62 -17.65 -15.46
N GLN A 7 -30.30 -17.55 -14.33
CA GLN A 7 -31.70 -17.47 -13.94
C GLN A 7 -31.70 -16.81 -12.55
N ALA A 8 -32.68 -15.96 -12.28
CA ALA A 8 -33.04 -15.53 -10.94
C ALA A 8 -34.21 -16.39 -10.45
N ALA A 9 -34.01 -17.15 -9.36
CA ALA A 9 -35.01 -17.65 -8.40
C ALA A 9 -34.24 -18.56 -7.41
N GLY A 10 -34.23 -18.31 -6.11
CA GLY A 10 -35.41 -18.50 -5.28
C GLY A 10 -35.49 -19.96 -4.82
N SER A 11 -34.71 -20.34 -3.79
CA SER A 11 -34.98 -21.53 -2.99
C SER A 11 -34.56 -21.27 -1.54
N ALA A 12 -35.53 -20.76 -0.77
CA ALA A 12 -35.54 -20.93 0.66
C ALA A 12 -35.65 -22.43 0.97
N ALA A 13 -34.68 -23.01 1.67
CA ALA A 13 -34.89 -24.28 2.36
C ALA A 13 -33.83 -24.50 3.45
N ALA A 14 -34.34 -24.67 4.66
CA ALA A 14 -33.78 -25.45 5.74
C ALA A 14 -32.45 -24.96 6.36
N ALA A 15 -32.60 -24.09 7.35
CA ALA A 15 -31.74 -24.07 8.52
C ALA A 15 -31.74 -25.47 9.16
N THR A 16 -30.65 -26.22 9.03
CA THR A 16 -30.34 -27.36 9.91
C THR A 16 -29.76 -26.80 11.20
N THR A 17 -30.66 -26.36 12.08
CA THR A 17 -30.36 -26.14 13.49
C THR A 17 -30.05 -27.50 14.11
N ALA A 18 -28.76 -27.78 14.28
CA ALA A 18 -28.30 -28.87 15.13
C ALA A 18 -28.91 -28.67 16.53
N PRO A 19 -29.53 -29.69 17.14
CA PRO A 19 -30.03 -29.58 18.50
C PRO A 19 -28.82 -29.50 19.43
N ALA A 20 -28.47 -28.27 19.82
CA ALA A 20 -27.58 -28.04 20.94
C ALA A 20 -28.18 -28.79 22.13
N ALA A 21 -27.45 -29.80 22.60
CA ALA A 21 -27.82 -30.62 23.74
C ALA A 21 -28.33 -29.72 24.86
N ASP A 22 -29.59 -29.97 25.21
CA ASP A 22 -30.34 -29.33 26.27
C ASP A 22 -29.64 -29.67 27.59
N LEU A 23 -28.62 -28.87 27.94
CA LEU A 23 -28.08 -28.85 29.30
C LEU A 23 -29.24 -28.42 30.19
N ALA A 24 -29.88 -29.41 30.80
CA ALA A 24 -31.00 -29.28 31.72
C ALA A 24 -30.70 -28.20 32.75
N THR A 25 -31.04 -26.97 32.41
CA THR A 25 -31.07 -25.84 33.31
C THR A 25 -32.40 -26.01 34.01
N HIS A 26 -32.38 -26.37 35.29
CA HIS A 26 -33.58 -26.56 36.10
C HIS A 26 -34.65 -25.51 35.74
N ARG A 27 -35.76 -25.96 35.12
CA ARG A 27 -36.89 -25.11 34.73
C ARG A 27 -37.33 -24.30 35.97
N GLY A 28 -36.98 -23.03 36.02
CA GLY A 28 -37.35 -22.11 37.10
C GLY A 28 -36.20 -21.47 37.88
N THR A 29 -34.95 -21.92 37.74
CA THR A 29 -33.81 -21.20 38.34
C THR A 29 -33.33 -20.09 37.40
N PRO A 30 -33.42 -18.81 37.78
CA PRO A 30 -32.86 -17.73 36.97
C PRO A 30 -31.34 -17.92 36.90
N LEU A 31 -30.76 -17.71 35.71
CA LEU A 31 -29.32 -17.82 35.39
C LEU A 31 -28.51 -16.74 36.14
N THR A 32 -28.55 -16.79 37.46
CA THR A 32 -28.03 -15.78 38.38
C THR A 32 -26.80 -16.34 39.07
N ARG A 33 -25.84 -15.47 39.42
CA ARG A 33 -24.61 -15.85 40.15
C ARG A 33 -24.87 -16.22 41.62
N VAL A 34 -26.02 -16.82 41.90
CA VAL A 34 -26.56 -16.99 43.23
C VAL A 34 -27.23 -18.35 43.31
N SER A 35 -26.97 -19.10 44.39
CA SER A 35 -27.71 -20.32 44.65
C SER A 35 -29.19 -19.99 44.82
N GLY A 36 -30.09 -20.77 44.22
CA GLY A 36 -31.55 -20.52 44.12
C GLY A 36 -32.33 -20.42 45.44
N ARG A 37 -31.67 -20.14 46.57
CA ARG A 37 -32.26 -19.79 47.85
C ARG A 37 -32.91 -18.42 47.73
N THR A 38 -34.16 -18.34 48.15
CA THR A 38 -35.05 -17.17 48.04
C THR A 38 -34.52 -15.91 48.71
N TRP A 39 -33.72 -16.04 49.79
CA TRP A 39 -33.14 -14.89 50.49
C TRP A 39 -31.94 -14.25 49.80
N LYS A 40 -31.39 -14.88 48.75
CA LYS A 40 -30.20 -14.35 48.07
C LYS A 40 -30.59 -13.57 46.83
N GLN A 41 -30.34 -12.27 46.85
CA GLN A 41 -30.63 -11.38 45.72
C GLN A 41 -29.50 -11.41 44.65
N PRO A 42 -29.82 -11.43 43.35
CA PRO A 42 -28.83 -11.34 42.29
C PRO A 42 -28.12 -9.98 42.29
N LYS A 43 -26.80 -10.00 42.51
CA LYS A 43 -25.97 -8.79 42.46
C LYS A 43 -25.75 -8.37 41.00
N LYS A 44 -25.97 -7.09 40.70
CA LYS A 44 -25.54 -6.49 39.43
C LYS A 44 -24.01 -6.40 39.38
N PRO A 45 -23.36 -6.60 38.22
CA PRO A 45 -21.92 -6.39 38.08
C PRO A 45 -21.58 -4.93 38.41
N ALA A 46 -20.58 -4.73 39.26
CA ALA A 46 -20.15 -3.39 39.66
C ALA A 46 -19.48 -2.64 38.50
N HIS A 47 -20.12 -1.60 37.99
CA HIS A 47 -19.50 -0.68 37.03
C HIS A 47 -18.62 0.33 37.79
N ARG A 48 -17.29 0.12 37.78
CA ARG A 48 -16.35 1.08 38.33
C ARG A 48 -16.14 2.24 37.36
N SER A 49 -16.32 3.47 37.84
CA SER A 49 -16.06 4.70 37.06
C SER A 49 -14.60 4.85 36.66
N MET A 50 -13.68 4.42 37.52
CA MET A 50 -12.22 4.44 37.32
C MET A 50 -11.68 3.27 36.50
N MET A 51 -12.54 2.48 35.84
CA MET A 51 -12.07 1.35 35.05
C MET A 51 -11.42 1.84 33.74
N PRO A 52 -10.28 1.26 33.30
CA PRO A 52 -9.64 1.62 32.04
C PRO A 52 -10.58 1.45 30.84
N LYS A 53 -10.46 2.33 29.84
CA LYS A 53 -11.33 2.37 28.65
C LYS A 53 -11.36 1.03 27.89
N VAL A 54 -10.26 0.29 27.91
CA VAL A 54 -10.10 -1.02 27.26
C VAL A 54 -10.99 -2.10 27.91
N LEU A 55 -11.10 -2.07 29.24
CA LEU A 55 -11.90 -3.00 30.03
C LEU A 55 -13.40 -2.64 29.99
N ARG A 56 -13.74 -1.37 29.69
CA ARG A 56 -15.14 -0.91 29.57
C ARG A 56 -15.80 -1.35 28.26
N ARG A 57 -15.00 -1.65 27.23
CA ARG A 57 -15.48 -2.05 25.90
C ARG A 57 -15.73 -3.56 25.83
N THR A 58 -16.74 -3.95 25.06
CA THR A 58 -16.95 -5.36 24.72
C THR A 58 -15.85 -5.84 23.77
N TYR A 59 -15.67 -7.16 23.67
CA TYR A 59 -14.70 -7.74 22.75
C TYR A 59 -14.99 -7.31 21.29
N GLU A 60 -16.27 -7.30 20.90
CA GLU A 60 -16.71 -6.89 19.57
C GLU A 60 -16.31 -5.44 19.25
N GLN A 61 -16.50 -4.51 20.20
CA GLN A 61 -16.08 -3.11 20.04
C GLN A 61 -14.56 -2.97 19.90
N ARG A 62 -13.77 -3.79 20.60
CA ARG A 62 -12.32 -3.81 20.43
C ARG A 62 -11.92 -4.36 19.06
N MET A 63 -12.61 -5.38 18.57
CA MET A 63 -12.36 -5.95 17.25
C MET A 63 -12.72 -4.98 16.13
N GLN A 64 -13.83 -4.24 16.25
CA GLN A 64 -14.21 -3.19 15.30
C GLN A 64 -13.13 -2.11 15.23
N GLN A 65 -12.68 -1.58 16.36
CA GLN A 65 -11.59 -0.59 16.41
C GLN A 65 -10.27 -1.12 15.84
N SER A 66 -9.95 -2.39 16.08
CA SER A 66 -8.77 -3.00 15.49
C SER A 66 -8.87 -3.09 13.97
N ARG A 67 -10.05 -3.43 13.43
CA ARG A 67 -10.32 -3.47 11.99
C ARG A 67 -10.22 -2.08 11.36
N GLU A 68 -10.86 -1.09 11.96
CA GLU A 68 -10.80 0.32 11.53
C GLU A 68 -9.36 0.83 11.49
N HIS A 69 -8.61 0.60 12.56
CA HIS A 69 -7.22 1.02 12.64
C HIS A 69 -6.31 0.29 11.62
N LYS A 70 -6.57 -0.99 11.34
CA LYS A 70 -5.87 -1.71 10.27
C LYS A 70 -6.18 -1.13 8.90
N ALA A 71 -7.45 -0.83 8.62
CA ALA A 71 -7.87 -0.21 7.37
C ALA A 71 -7.23 1.18 7.18
N LEU A 72 -7.20 2.00 8.24
CA LEU A 72 -6.53 3.31 8.22
C LEU A 72 -5.03 3.19 7.94
N LYS A 73 -4.35 2.23 8.56
CA LYS A 73 -2.92 1.99 8.31
C LYS A 73 -2.64 1.51 6.89
N GLN A 74 -3.51 0.67 6.34
CA GLN A 74 -3.39 0.23 4.95
C GLN A 74 -3.53 1.41 3.99
N ALA A 75 -4.57 2.25 4.17
CA ALA A 75 -4.74 3.45 3.37
C ALA A 75 -3.56 4.44 3.51
N GLU A 76 -3.02 4.61 4.73
CA GLU A 76 -1.83 5.43 4.94
C GLU A 76 -0.61 4.88 4.20
N GLN A 77 -0.42 3.57 4.23
CA GLN A 77 0.70 2.91 3.54
C GLN A 77 0.58 3.06 2.02
N GLU A 78 -0.60 2.80 1.46
CA GLU A 78 -0.89 2.96 0.03
C GLU A 78 -0.56 4.39 -0.44
N LEU A 79 -1.01 5.42 0.30
CA LEU A 79 -0.71 6.82 -0.03
C LEU A 79 0.78 7.17 0.08
N ARG A 80 1.51 6.56 1.01
CA ARG A 80 2.96 6.77 1.15
C ARG A 80 3.70 6.13 -0.02
N ASP A 81 3.31 4.92 -0.41
CA ASP A 81 3.93 4.17 -1.49
C ASP A 81 3.70 4.84 -2.85
N GLU A 82 2.49 5.33 -3.11
CA GLU A 82 2.18 6.14 -4.30
C GLU A 82 3.05 7.40 -4.40
N LYS A 83 3.17 8.15 -3.28
CA LYS A 83 4.00 9.35 -3.23
C LYS A 83 5.49 9.04 -3.39
N ALA A 84 5.96 7.92 -2.83
CA ALA A 84 7.34 7.47 -2.98
C ALA A 84 7.63 7.08 -4.44
N ALA A 85 6.74 6.31 -5.07
CA ALA A 85 6.84 5.91 -6.46
C ALA A 85 6.87 7.12 -7.41
N ALA A 86 5.99 8.11 -7.19
CA ALA A 86 5.99 9.34 -7.99
C ALA A 86 7.30 10.12 -7.87
N LYS A 87 7.85 10.23 -6.65
CA LYS A 87 9.16 10.88 -6.42
C LYS A 87 10.30 10.10 -7.06
N ALA A 88 10.29 8.77 -7.00
CA ALA A 88 11.29 7.92 -7.62
C ALA A 88 11.28 8.09 -9.15
N ALA A 89 10.10 7.97 -9.78
CA ALA A 89 9.94 8.17 -11.22
C ALA A 89 10.39 9.57 -11.68
N HIS A 90 10.13 10.61 -10.88
CA HIS A 90 10.63 11.96 -11.18
C HIS A 90 12.15 12.04 -11.12
N ARG A 91 12.78 11.44 -10.10
CA ARG A 91 14.25 11.39 -9.98
C ARG A 91 14.88 10.64 -11.14
N GLU A 92 14.33 9.49 -11.52
CA GLU A 92 14.80 8.71 -12.66
C GLU A 92 14.76 9.51 -13.96
N ARG A 93 13.65 10.19 -14.25
CA ARG A 93 13.53 11.07 -15.42
C ARG A 93 14.58 12.18 -15.43
N LEU A 94 14.87 12.78 -14.28
CA LEU A 94 15.92 13.81 -14.19
C LEU A 94 17.32 13.23 -14.42
N VAL A 95 17.60 12.07 -13.83
CA VAL A 95 18.87 11.37 -14.02
C VAL A 95 19.07 10.99 -15.48
N GLU A 96 18.05 10.46 -16.15
CA GLU A 96 18.09 10.15 -17.58
C GLU A 96 18.32 11.40 -18.44
N ARG A 97 17.63 12.51 -18.13
CA ARG A 97 17.83 13.79 -18.82
C ARG A 97 19.25 14.30 -18.65
N ARG A 98 19.82 14.14 -17.44
CA ARG A 98 21.20 14.54 -17.15
C ARG A 98 22.20 13.68 -17.92
N LYS A 99 22.06 12.34 -17.88
CA LYS A 99 22.90 11.40 -18.63
C LYS A 99 22.88 11.69 -20.13
N LYS A 100 21.69 11.88 -20.72
CA LYS A 100 21.54 12.23 -22.15
C LYS A 100 22.25 13.54 -22.52
N ARG A 101 22.22 14.54 -21.63
CA ARG A 101 22.94 15.81 -21.83
C ARG A 101 24.45 15.62 -21.74
N GLU A 102 24.92 14.87 -20.75
CA GLU A 102 26.34 14.57 -20.55
C GLU A 102 26.91 13.81 -21.76
N GLU A 103 26.24 12.76 -22.22
CA GLU A 103 26.61 11.99 -23.43
C GLU A 103 26.65 12.87 -24.69
N LYS A 104 25.70 13.80 -24.83
CA LYS A 104 25.68 14.74 -25.95
C LYS A 104 26.88 15.69 -25.90
N VAL A 105 27.17 16.25 -24.72
CA VAL A 105 28.31 17.15 -24.52
C VAL A 105 29.63 16.43 -24.78
N GLU A 106 29.78 15.17 -24.34
CA GLU A 106 30.97 14.36 -24.62
C GLU A 106 31.15 14.13 -26.12
N ARG A 107 30.07 13.80 -26.83
CA ARG A 107 30.09 13.64 -28.28
C ARG A 107 30.49 14.94 -29.00
N GLU A 108 29.88 16.06 -28.64
CA GLU A 108 30.21 17.37 -29.20
C GLU A 108 31.67 17.76 -28.91
N ARG A 109 32.18 17.47 -27.71
CA ARG A 109 33.60 17.67 -27.37
C ARG A 109 34.53 16.82 -28.24
N TYR A 110 34.20 15.55 -28.45
CA TYR A 110 34.99 14.68 -29.31
C TYR A 110 34.99 15.14 -30.77
N GLU A 111 33.83 15.50 -31.30
CA GLU A 111 33.68 16.01 -32.67
C GLU A 111 34.46 17.31 -32.88
N THR A 112 34.39 18.24 -31.93
CA THR A 112 35.14 19.50 -31.98
C THR A 112 36.63 19.28 -31.89
N GLU A 113 37.10 18.35 -31.06
CA GLU A 113 38.52 17.97 -31.00
C GLU A 113 39.00 17.39 -32.33
N MET A 114 38.25 16.46 -32.93
CA MET A 114 38.59 15.87 -34.22
C MET A 114 38.57 16.90 -35.35
N ALA A 115 37.58 17.79 -35.35
CA ALA A 115 37.51 18.90 -36.30
C ALA A 115 38.72 19.84 -36.16
N SER A 116 39.12 20.18 -34.92
CA SER A 116 40.31 20.98 -34.64
C SER A 116 41.58 20.31 -35.16
N ARG A 117 41.77 19.02 -34.85
CA ARG A 117 42.91 18.22 -35.34
C ARG A 117 42.95 18.19 -36.88
N LYS A 118 41.79 18.02 -37.55
CA LYS A 118 41.69 18.04 -39.02
C LYS A 118 42.07 19.41 -39.60
N ARG A 119 41.59 20.51 -39.01
CA ARG A 119 41.95 21.88 -39.41
C ARG A 119 43.45 22.13 -39.26
N GLN A 120 44.05 21.70 -38.16
CA GLN A 120 45.50 21.80 -37.94
C GLN A 120 46.29 21.03 -39.01
N ARG A 121 45.85 19.83 -39.39
CA ARG A 121 46.48 19.05 -40.47
C ARG A 121 46.43 19.77 -41.82
N MET A 122 45.29 20.36 -42.18
CA MET A 122 45.16 21.14 -43.42
C MET A 122 46.07 22.36 -43.42
N LYS A 123 46.07 23.15 -42.32
CA LYS A 123 46.99 24.28 -42.16
C LYS A 123 48.45 23.87 -42.31
N ARG A 124 48.87 22.74 -41.73
CA ARG A 124 50.23 22.20 -41.88
C ARG A 124 50.56 21.84 -43.34
N LYS A 125 49.60 21.28 -44.09
CA LYS A 125 49.79 20.98 -45.52
C LYS A 125 49.91 22.25 -46.36
N GLU A 126 49.04 23.23 -46.13
CA GLU A 126 49.08 24.54 -46.80
C GLU A 126 50.42 25.25 -46.55
N LEU A 127 50.89 25.25 -45.30
CA LEU A 127 52.21 25.80 -44.96
C LEU A 127 53.34 25.08 -45.70
N ARG A 128 53.33 23.75 -45.76
CA ARG A 128 54.34 22.98 -46.50
C ARG A 128 54.30 23.27 -48.01
N ALA A 129 53.10 23.31 -48.60
CA ALA A 129 52.92 23.64 -50.01
C ALA A 129 53.42 25.07 -50.32
N ARG A 130 53.13 26.04 -49.44
CA ARG A 130 53.62 27.42 -49.57
C ARG A 130 55.13 27.54 -49.46
N VAL A 131 55.77 26.74 -48.59
CA VAL A 131 57.24 26.68 -48.49
C VAL A 131 57.84 26.06 -49.75
N HIS A 132 57.28 24.95 -50.23
CA HIS A 132 57.74 24.29 -51.45
C HIS A 132 57.54 25.14 -52.70
N ALA A 133 56.46 25.93 -52.80
CA ALA A 133 56.22 26.83 -53.92
C ALA A 133 57.12 28.08 -53.94
N LYS A 134 57.89 28.32 -52.86
CA LYS A 134 58.83 29.45 -52.73
C LYS A 134 60.28 29.08 -53.07
N HIS A 135 60.58 27.79 -53.22
CA HIS A 135 61.86 27.27 -53.67
C HIS A 135 61.72 26.74 -55.10
#